data_AF-A0A382SB51-F1
#
_entry.id   AF-A0A382SB51-F1
#
_cell.length_a   1.000
_cell.length_b   1.000
_cell.length_c   1.000
_cell.angle_alpha   90.00
_cell.angle_beta   90.00
_cell.angle_gamma   90.00
#
_symmetry.space_group_name_H-M   'P 1'
#
loop_
_entity.id
_entity.type
_entity.pdbx_description
1 polymer ?
#
loop_
_entity_poly.entity_id
_entity_poly.type
_entity_poly.pdbx_seq_one_letter_code
_entity_poly.pdbx_strand_id
1 'polypeptide(L)'
;VTSKNETASSGDPYGDTAATKTELNPGFQVNVDVAGRACLVVGGSGEAEDKSGRLLTAGAAVTIVSPEVTPSLQGWAEQGRLNWHRRGFDEADLEGVFMVMNTDRANEEFCRRVYDLAHARGILTNTYDRMDLSDFGMAALIAPGHLRLSISTSNASPSLARRLREELEELFDEEFEDYLESLGKVRAHVRVHVGDFGERRRILRSLVEGFRLEGRLRLPPDWQRQADEAMAVGNTQAPRTL
;
A
#
# COMPACT_ATOMS: atom_id res chain seq x y z
N VAL A 1 12.98 -30.31 59.48
CA VAL A 1 12.01 -31.43 59.56
C VAL A 1 10.72 -30.88 58.98
N THR A 2 10.27 -31.13 57.75
CA THR A 2 10.44 -32.25 56.82
C THR A 2 10.33 -31.74 55.38
N SER A 3 10.99 -32.46 54.48
CA SER A 3 11.09 -32.27 53.04
C SER A 3 9.99 -33.00 52.25
N LYS A 4 10.07 -32.79 50.91
CA LYS A 4 9.49 -33.53 49.78
C LYS A 4 8.11 -33.03 49.29
N ASN A 5 7.81 -32.96 47.99
CA ASN A 5 8.49 -33.51 46.82
C ASN A 5 8.05 -32.77 45.55
N GLU A 6 8.94 -32.76 44.55
CA GLU A 6 8.67 -32.47 43.15
C GLU A 6 7.65 -33.45 42.55
N THR A 7 6.80 -32.95 41.66
CA THR A 7 6.32 -33.70 40.49
C THR A 7 6.36 -32.76 39.29
N ALA A 8 7.29 -33.04 38.40
CA ALA A 8 7.22 -32.58 37.02
C ALA A 8 5.97 -33.19 36.36
N SER A 9 5.21 -32.37 35.63
CA SER A 9 4.29 -32.84 34.60
C SER A 9 4.69 -32.20 33.29
N SER A 10 5.19 -33.07 32.42
CA SER A 10 5.42 -32.90 31.00
C SER A 10 4.17 -32.46 30.24
N GLY A 11 4.39 -31.62 29.22
CA GLY A 11 3.67 -31.68 27.95
C GLY A 11 2.33 -30.95 27.88
N ASP A 12 2.35 -29.78 27.27
CA ASP A 12 1.59 -29.63 26.03
C ASP A 12 2.33 -28.68 25.06
N PRO A 13 3.06 -29.19 24.05
CA PRO A 13 3.63 -28.36 22.98
C PRO A 13 2.62 -28.06 21.86
N TYR A 14 1.35 -28.45 22.00
CA TYR A 14 0.29 -28.29 21.00
C TYR A 14 -1.06 -27.92 21.66
N GLY A 15 -1.12 -26.75 22.29
CA GLY A 15 -2.34 -26.32 22.98
C GLY A 15 -2.54 -24.82 23.00
N ASP A 16 -2.65 -24.19 21.84
CA ASP A 16 -3.73 -23.22 21.54
C ASP A 16 -3.72 -22.88 20.05
N THR A 17 -4.47 -23.63 19.25
CA THR A 17 -4.92 -23.18 17.91
C THR A 17 -5.98 -22.09 18.12
N ALA A 18 -5.55 -20.92 18.58
CA ALA A 18 -6.31 -19.71 18.42
C ALA A 18 -6.13 -19.29 16.95
N ALA A 19 -7.14 -19.53 16.13
CA ALA A 19 -7.28 -18.86 14.84
C ALA A 19 -6.95 -17.38 15.04
N THR A 20 -5.84 -16.92 14.46
CA THR A 20 -5.39 -15.55 14.59
C THR A 20 -6.50 -14.69 14.03
N LYS A 21 -7.31 -14.13 14.92
CA LYS A 21 -8.29 -13.12 14.58
C LYS A 21 -7.43 -11.97 14.07
N THR A 22 -7.26 -11.87 12.76
CA THR A 22 -6.52 -10.77 12.13
C THR A 22 -7.21 -9.50 12.58
N GLU A 23 -6.70 -8.85 13.63
CA GLU A 23 -7.24 -7.59 14.10
C GLU A 23 -7.12 -6.61 12.94
N LEU A 24 -8.26 -6.09 12.50
CA LEU A 24 -8.30 -5.09 11.44
C LEU A 24 -7.56 -3.85 11.96
N ASN A 25 -6.32 -3.66 11.50
CA ASN A 25 -5.52 -2.51 11.83
C ASN A 25 -5.84 -1.37 10.83
N PRO A 26 -6.45 -0.25 11.27
CA PRO A 26 -6.74 0.87 10.38
C PRO A 26 -5.49 1.58 9.83
N GLY A 27 -4.34 1.36 10.47
CA GLY A 27 -3.09 2.03 10.14
C GLY A 27 -3.15 3.55 10.37
N PHE A 28 -2.07 4.24 10.01
CA PHE A 28 -2.01 5.69 10.01
C PHE A 28 -1.91 6.19 8.56
N GLN A 29 -2.84 7.04 8.14
CA GLN A 29 -2.92 7.52 6.76
C GLN A 29 -1.97 8.69 6.55
N VAL A 30 -0.96 8.47 5.70
CA VAL A 30 0.03 9.49 5.33
C VAL A 30 0.29 9.47 3.84
N ASN A 31 0.68 10.63 3.31
CA ASN A 31 1.35 10.72 2.03
C ASN A 31 2.85 10.78 2.29
N VAL A 32 3.63 9.88 1.69
CA VAL A 32 5.09 9.81 1.87
C VAL A 32 5.76 10.44 0.65
N ASP A 33 6.55 11.49 0.88
CA ASP A 33 7.37 12.09 -0.17
C ASP A 33 8.63 11.24 -0.40
N VAL A 34 8.75 10.72 -1.63
CA VAL A 34 9.87 9.89 -2.07
C VAL A 34 10.73 10.59 -3.12
N ALA A 35 10.48 11.87 -3.41
CA ALA A 35 11.22 12.60 -4.44
C ALA A 35 12.73 12.62 -4.13
N GLY A 36 13.54 12.11 -5.05
CA GLY A 36 14.99 11.98 -4.91
C GLY A 36 15.46 10.96 -3.86
N ARG A 37 14.55 10.21 -3.23
CA ARG A 37 14.89 9.16 -2.24
C ARG A 37 15.20 7.86 -2.96
N ALA A 38 16.18 7.11 -2.43
CA ALA A 38 16.53 5.79 -2.95
C ALA A 38 15.44 4.77 -2.57
N CYS A 39 14.81 4.16 -3.58
CA CYS A 39 13.81 3.13 -3.40
C CYS A 39 14.24 1.86 -4.12
N LEU A 40 14.27 0.74 -3.39
CA LEU A 40 14.63 -0.56 -3.89
C LEU A 40 13.38 -1.36 -4.23
N VAL A 41 13.36 -2.00 -5.40
CA VAL A 41 12.35 -2.98 -5.79
C VAL A 41 13.05 -4.33 -5.94
N VAL A 42 12.56 -5.33 -5.19
CA VAL A 42 13.07 -6.69 -5.23
C VAL A 42 12.10 -7.54 -6.06
N GLY A 43 12.63 -8.19 -7.10
CA GLY A 43 11.84 -8.91 -8.11
C GLY A 43 11.60 -8.09 -9.38
N GLY A 44 11.14 -8.77 -10.44
CA GLY A 44 10.99 -8.20 -11.78
C GLY A 44 9.69 -8.57 -12.49
N SER A 45 8.65 -8.90 -11.71
CA SER A 45 7.32 -9.27 -12.23
C SER A 45 6.51 -8.04 -12.67
N GLY A 46 5.29 -8.25 -13.17
CA GLY A 46 4.35 -7.15 -13.43
C GLY A 46 4.01 -6.33 -12.18
N GLU A 47 4.12 -6.92 -10.99
CA GLU A 47 3.98 -6.18 -9.73
C GLU A 47 5.17 -5.23 -9.51
N ALA A 48 6.40 -5.68 -9.82
CA ALA A 48 7.58 -4.82 -9.80
C ALA A 48 7.44 -3.65 -10.78
N GLU A 49 6.84 -3.90 -11.94
CA GLU A 49 6.53 -2.86 -12.94
C GLU A 49 5.55 -1.81 -12.40
N ASP A 50 4.43 -2.22 -11.81
CA ASP A 50 3.46 -1.32 -11.16
C ASP A 50 4.14 -0.45 -10.09
N LYS A 51 4.86 -1.09 -9.15
CA LYS A 51 5.51 -0.39 -8.03
C LYS A 51 6.59 0.57 -8.52
N SER A 52 7.40 0.15 -9.48
CA SER A 52 8.43 1.01 -10.09
C SER A 52 7.80 2.20 -10.80
N GLY A 53 6.73 2.01 -11.58
CA GLY A 53 6.03 3.09 -12.27
C GLY A 53 5.46 4.15 -11.31
N ARG A 54 4.87 3.72 -10.19
CA ARG A 54 4.35 4.61 -9.14
C ARG A 54 5.46 5.38 -8.43
N LEU A 55 6.57 4.71 -8.10
CA LEU A 55 7.75 5.34 -7.50
C LEU A 55 8.40 6.38 -8.44
N LEU A 56 8.55 6.05 -9.73
CA LEU A 56 9.08 6.96 -10.75
C LEU A 56 8.18 8.18 -10.93
N THR A 57 6.86 7.99 -10.99
CA THR A 57 5.89 9.10 -11.05
C THR A 57 5.99 10.02 -9.84
N ALA A 58 6.32 9.47 -8.66
CA ALA A 58 6.57 10.23 -7.44
C ALA A 58 8.00 10.81 -7.33
N GLY A 59 8.85 10.63 -8.35
CA GLY A 59 10.20 11.20 -8.40
C GLY A 59 11.26 10.43 -7.61
N ALA A 60 11.02 9.18 -7.24
CA ALA A 60 12.00 8.37 -6.52
C ALA A 60 13.19 7.97 -7.40
N ALA A 61 14.35 7.78 -6.78
CA ALA A 61 15.50 7.13 -7.40
C ALA A 61 15.35 5.62 -7.28
N VAL A 62 14.81 4.98 -8.32
CA VAL A 62 14.42 3.57 -8.30
C VAL A 62 15.59 2.67 -8.72
N THR A 63 15.84 1.64 -7.92
CA THR A 63 16.73 0.52 -8.27
C THR A 63 15.97 -0.78 -8.20
N ILE A 64 16.11 -1.63 -9.21
CA ILE A 64 15.52 -2.96 -9.28
C ILE A 64 16.61 -4.01 -9.15
N VAL A 65 16.41 -5.00 -8.28
CA VAL A 65 17.28 -6.17 -8.18
C VAL A 65 16.48 -7.42 -8.54
N SER A 66 16.79 -7.99 -9.69
CA SER A 66 16.17 -9.23 -10.17
C SER A 66 16.99 -9.83 -11.33
N PRO A 67 17.15 -11.18 -11.43
CA PRO A 67 17.79 -11.82 -12.59
C PRO A 67 17.07 -11.54 -13.92
N GLU A 68 15.76 -11.39 -13.86
CA GLU A 68 14.87 -11.15 -15.00
C GLU A 68 13.86 -10.06 -14.66
N VAL A 69 13.47 -9.26 -15.65
CA VAL A 69 12.46 -8.20 -15.52
C VAL A 69 11.53 -8.22 -16.72
N THR A 70 10.38 -7.56 -16.60
CA THR A 70 9.48 -7.35 -17.73
C THR A 70 10.12 -6.46 -18.82
N PRO A 71 9.64 -6.54 -20.08
CA PRO A 71 10.12 -5.66 -21.15
C PRO A 71 10.00 -4.17 -20.84
N SER A 72 8.94 -3.74 -20.14
CA SER A 72 8.76 -2.34 -19.74
C SER A 72 9.83 -1.88 -18.76
N LEU A 73 10.12 -2.69 -17.73
CA LEU A 73 11.17 -2.42 -16.75
C LEU A 73 12.55 -2.34 -17.40
N GLN A 74 12.84 -3.26 -18.32
CA GLN A 74 14.07 -3.22 -19.12
C GLN A 74 14.14 -1.92 -19.94
N GLY A 75 13.06 -1.55 -20.63
CA GLY A 75 13.01 -0.30 -21.40
C GLY A 75 13.23 0.94 -20.55
N TRP A 76 12.69 0.99 -19.32
CA TRP A 76 12.94 2.09 -18.39
C TRP A 76 14.39 2.15 -17.91
N ALA A 77 15.03 1.00 -17.71
CA ALA A 77 16.45 0.93 -17.38
C ALA A 77 17.33 1.44 -18.54
N GLU A 78 17.05 1.01 -19.77
CA GLU A 78 17.77 1.44 -20.98
C GLU A 78 17.62 2.95 -21.25
N GLN A 79 16.48 3.53 -20.86
CA GLN A 79 16.22 4.97 -20.91
C GLN A 79 16.89 5.75 -19.76
N GLY A 80 17.56 5.07 -18.82
CA GLY A 80 18.18 5.68 -17.64
C GLY A 80 17.18 6.20 -16.60
N ARG A 81 15.93 5.72 -16.64
CA ARG A 81 14.89 6.14 -15.68
C ARG A 81 15.02 5.44 -14.33
N LEU A 82 15.58 4.23 -14.32
CA LEU A 82 15.84 3.43 -13.13
C LEU A 82 17.15 2.65 -13.30
N ASN A 83 17.71 2.16 -12.19
CA ASN A 83 18.85 1.25 -12.23
C ASN A 83 18.36 -0.20 -12.16
N TRP A 84 18.90 -1.08 -13.00
CA TRP A 84 18.61 -2.51 -12.92
C TRP A 84 19.88 -3.31 -12.63
N HIS A 85 19.89 -4.00 -11.50
CA HIS A 85 20.89 -4.99 -11.16
C HIS A 85 20.38 -6.39 -11.54
N ARG A 86 20.97 -6.94 -12.60
CA ARG A 86 20.62 -8.24 -13.15
C ARG A 86 21.20 -9.40 -12.33
N ARG A 87 20.75 -9.52 -11.08
CA ARG A 87 21.14 -10.54 -10.10
C ARG A 87 20.07 -10.68 -9.02
N GLY A 88 20.25 -11.64 -8.12
CA GLY A 88 19.46 -11.73 -6.89
C GLY A 88 19.82 -10.63 -5.87
N PHE A 89 18.92 -10.46 -4.91
CA PHE A 89 19.07 -9.55 -3.78
C PHE A 89 20.27 -9.90 -2.90
N ASP A 90 21.04 -8.87 -2.54
CA ASP A 90 22.12 -8.90 -1.57
C ASP A 90 21.83 -7.91 -0.43
N GLU A 91 22.35 -8.16 0.76
CA GLU A 91 22.12 -7.27 1.91
C GLU A 91 22.69 -5.86 1.70
N ALA A 92 23.76 -5.72 0.91
CA ALA A 92 24.32 -4.43 0.54
C ALA A 92 23.37 -3.58 -0.31
N ASP A 93 22.35 -4.18 -0.93
CA ASP A 93 21.33 -3.43 -1.68
C ASP A 93 20.49 -2.51 -0.80
N LEU A 94 20.47 -2.74 0.52
CA LEU A 94 19.74 -1.92 1.49
C LEU A 94 20.51 -0.67 1.92
N GLU A 95 21.76 -0.50 1.49
CA GLU A 95 22.61 0.59 1.94
C GLU A 95 22.10 1.94 1.40
N GLY A 96 21.72 2.85 2.30
CA GLY A 96 21.15 4.17 1.95
C GLY A 96 19.73 4.13 1.38
N VAL A 97 19.06 2.97 1.36
CA VAL A 97 17.69 2.83 0.88
C VAL A 97 16.71 3.43 1.87
N PHE A 98 15.71 4.14 1.36
CA PHE A 98 14.63 4.71 2.15
C PHE A 98 13.40 3.80 2.23
N MET A 99 13.11 3.09 1.13
CA MET A 99 11.92 2.25 1.01
C MET A 99 12.21 1.01 0.14
N VAL A 100 11.67 -0.14 0.55
CA VAL A 100 11.74 -1.40 -0.17
C VAL A 100 10.34 -1.84 -0.61
N MET A 101 10.21 -2.19 -1.89
CA MET A 101 9.06 -2.89 -2.45
C MET A 101 9.49 -4.32 -2.79
N ASN A 102 9.19 -5.28 -1.92
CA ASN A 102 9.46 -6.68 -2.19
C ASN A 102 8.29 -7.32 -2.95
N THR A 103 8.53 -7.68 -4.20
CA THR A 103 7.54 -8.31 -5.08
C THR A 103 7.84 -9.79 -5.35
N ASP A 104 8.97 -10.31 -4.86
CA ASP A 104 9.34 -11.72 -4.97
C ASP A 104 8.88 -12.49 -3.73
N ARG A 105 7.69 -13.08 -3.86
CA ARG A 105 6.97 -13.79 -2.78
C ARG A 105 7.11 -15.31 -2.84
N ALA A 106 7.90 -15.85 -3.75
CA ALA A 106 7.96 -17.30 -3.99
C ALA A 106 8.55 -18.07 -2.79
N ASN A 107 9.38 -17.40 -1.99
CA ASN A 107 10.04 -17.99 -0.83
C ASN A 107 9.75 -17.15 0.43
N GLU A 108 9.11 -17.76 1.42
CA GLU A 108 8.75 -17.11 2.68
C GLU A 108 9.98 -16.72 3.52
N GLU A 109 10.98 -17.60 3.60
CA GLU A 109 12.22 -17.32 4.33
C GLU A 109 12.97 -16.14 3.71
N PHE A 110 12.95 -16.04 2.37
CA PHE A 110 13.49 -14.90 1.66
C PHE A 110 12.73 -13.61 1.99
N CYS A 111 11.39 -13.63 1.93
CA CYS A 111 10.58 -12.46 2.26
C CYS A 111 10.85 -11.96 3.68
N ARG A 112 10.89 -12.90 4.64
CA ARG A 112 11.19 -12.58 6.04
C ARG A 112 12.60 -12.05 6.20
N ARG A 113 13.60 -12.63 5.53
CA ARG A 113 14.97 -12.13 5.53
C ARG A 113 15.06 -10.68 5.00
N VAL A 114 14.41 -10.37 3.87
CA VAL A 114 14.38 -9.01 3.33
C VAL A 114 13.75 -8.04 4.33
N TYR A 115 12.60 -8.42 4.91
CA TYR A 115 11.90 -7.63 5.90
C TYR A 115 12.74 -7.39 7.16
N ASP A 116 13.28 -8.43 7.78
CA ASP A 116 14.08 -8.32 9.01
C ASP A 116 15.30 -7.42 8.81
N LEU A 117 16.00 -7.56 7.68
CA LEU A 117 17.17 -6.74 7.34
C LEU A 117 16.79 -5.27 7.11
N ALA A 118 15.67 -5.01 6.44
CA ALA A 118 15.19 -3.65 6.18
C ALA A 118 14.67 -2.99 7.46
N HIS A 119 13.89 -3.72 8.24
CA HIS A 119 13.33 -3.28 9.51
C HIS A 119 14.42 -2.93 10.53
N ALA A 120 15.47 -3.76 10.64
CA ALA A 120 16.62 -3.47 11.50
C ALA A 120 17.36 -2.17 11.14
N ARG A 121 17.19 -1.67 9.91
CA ARG A 121 17.78 -0.41 9.41
C ARG A 121 16.78 0.76 9.42
N GLY A 122 15.54 0.55 9.85
CA GLY A 122 14.47 1.55 9.80
C GLY A 122 13.99 1.88 8.38
N ILE A 123 14.13 0.93 7.44
CA ILE A 123 13.74 1.09 6.04
C ILE A 123 12.28 0.65 5.88
N LEU A 124 11.43 1.52 5.34
CA LEU A 124 10.01 1.22 5.12
C LEU A 124 9.86 0.10 4.10
N THR A 125 9.18 -0.97 4.48
CA THR A 125 9.04 -2.16 3.64
C THR A 125 7.59 -2.45 3.31
N ASN A 126 7.31 -2.71 2.03
CA ASN A 126 6.08 -3.33 1.59
C ASN A 126 6.44 -4.62 0.86
N THR A 127 5.98 -5.75 1.41
CA THR A 127 6.04 -7.05 0.75
C THR A 127 4.68 -7.35 0.13
N TYR A 128 4.67 -7.58 -1.17
CA TYR A 128 3.45 -7.82 -1.92
C TYR A 128 2.64 -8.98 -1.34
N ASP A 129 1.37 -8.70 -1.04
CA ASP A 129 0.41 -9.67 -0.48
C ASP A 129 0.85 -10.32 0.85
N ARG A 130 1.72 -9.63 1.62
CA ARG A 130 2.24 -10.08 2.91
C ARG A 130 2.26 -8.95 3.94
N MET A 131 1.10 -8.71 4.54
CA MET A 131 0.92 -7.68 5.57
C MET A 131 1.70 -7.96 6.86
N ASP A 132 1.99 -9.23 7.15
CA ASP A 132 2.84 -9.66 8.26
C ASP A 132 4.32 -9.28 8.06
N LEU A 133 4.72 -8.99 6.83
CA LEU A 133 6.08 -8.60 6.42
C LEU A 133 6.08 -7.22 5.74
N SER A 134 5.24 -6.30 6.23
CA SER A 134 5.09 -4.95 5.68
C SER A 134 4.85 -3.91 6.78
N ASP A 135 5.53 -2.76 6.70
CA ASP A 135 5.29 -1.60 7.55
C ASP A 135 4.07 -0.78 7.08
N PHE A 136 3.70 -0.91 5.80
CA PHE A 136 2.58 -0.20 5.20
C PHE A 136 1.89 -1.04 4.12
N GLY A 137 0.59 -0.83 3.97
CA GLY A 137 -0.21 -1.38 2.87
C GLY A 137 -0.35 -0.38 1.72
N MET A 138 -0.50 -0.90 0.50
CA MET A 138 -0.81 -0.08 -0.67
C MET A 138 -2.33 0.04 -0.82
N ALA A 139 -2.87 1.20 -0.48
CA ALA A 139 -4.29 1.51 -0.63
C ALA A 139 -4.69 1.67 -2.11
N ALA A 140 -5.98 1.49 -2.40
CA ALA A 140 -6.54 1.88 -3.69
C ALA A 140 -6.45 3.40 -3.82
N LEU A 141 -5.90 3.89 -4.92
CA LEU A 141 -5.61 5.31 -5.12
C LEU A 141 -6.37 5.83 -6.33
N ILE A 142 -7.07 6.93 -6.15
CA ILE A 142 -7.60 7.77 -7.24
C ILE A 142 -6.65 8.97 -7.37
N ALA A 143 -6.17 9.23 -8.58
CA ALA A 143 -5.10 10.19 -8.85
C ALA A 143 -5.28 11.13 -10.07
N PRO A 144 -6.47 11.67 -10.36
CA PRO A 144 -6.70 12.62 -11.46
C PRO A 144 -6.00 13.94 -11.18
N GLY A 145 -5.18 14.41 -12.12
CA GLY A 145 -4.31 15.58 -11.96
C GLY A 145 -3.52 15.58 -10.64
N HIS A 146 -3.80 16.57 -9.79
CA HIS A 146 -3.19 16.74 -8.46
C HIS A 146 -4.01 16.17 -7.28
N LEU A 147 -5.20 15.62 -7.51
CA LEU A 147 -6.01 15.01 -6.45
C LEU A 147 -5.39 13.68 -6.04
N ARG A 148 -5.35 13.39 -4.74
CA ARG A 148 -4.99 12.06 -4.23
C ARG A 148 -6.04 11.61 -3.23
N LEU A 149 -6.83 10.59 -3.58
CA LEU A 149 -7.77 9.95 -2.66
C LEU A 149 -7.35 8.49 -2.44
N SER A 150 -6.94 8.20 -1.20
CA SER A 150 -6.57 6.86 -0.75
C SER A 150 -7.78 6.19 -0.11
N ILE A 151 -8.08 4.96 -0.54
CA ILE A 151 -9.17 4.14 -0.02
C ILE A 151 -8.58 2.88 0.58
N SER A 152 -8.73 2.74 1.90
CA SER A 152 -8.35 1.56 2.67
C SER A 152 -9.57 0.96 3.35
N THR A 153 -9.63 -0.36 3.38
CA THR A 153 -10.63 -1.14 4.14
C THR A 153 -9.99 -1.86 5.32
N SER A 154 -8.81 -1.42 5.78
CA SER A 154 -8.04 -2.08 6.86
C SER A 154 -7.79 -3.57 6.56
N ASN A 155 -7.56 -3.88 5.28
CA ASN A 155 -7.46 -5.24 4.72
C ASN A 155 -8.75 -6.08 4.77
N ALA A 156 -9.89 -5.54 5.21
CA ALA A 156 -11.15 -6.27 5.25
C ALA A 156 -11.66 -6.65 3.85
N SER A 157 -11.48 -5.77 2.85
CA SER A 157 -11.97 -6.02 1.49
C SER A 157 -11.20 -5.23 0.43
N PRO A 158 -10.14 -5.83 -0.17
CA PRO A 158 -9.46 -5.25 -1.32
C PRO A 158 -10.39 -5.06 -2.52
N SER A 159 -11.37 -5.96 -2.69
CA SER A 159 -12.36 -5.89 -3.78
C SER A 159 -13.30 -4.69 -3.65
N LEU A 160 -13.78 -4.38 -2.45
CA LEU A 160 -14.58 -3.16 -2.22
C LEU A 160 -13.75 -1.89 -2.42
N ALA A 161 -12.51 -1.85 -1.93
CA ALA A 161 -11.62 -0.71 -2.13
C ALA A 161 -11.39 -0.42 -3.61
N ARG A 162 -11.17 -1.47 -4.42
CA ARG A 162 -11.07 -1.36 -5.88
C ARG A 162 -12.37 -0.87 -6.51
N ARG A 163 -13.54 -1.39 -6.10
CA ARG A 163 -14.82 -0.94 -6.65
C ARG A 163 -15.11 0.52 -6.33
N LEU A 164 -14.84 0.95 -5.09
CA LEU A 164 -14.98 2.36 -4.71
C LEU A 164 -14.04 3.26 -5.51
N ARG A 165 -12.81 2.81 -5.76
CA ARG A 165 -11.87 3.53 -6.64
C ARG A 165 -12.46 3.72 -8.04
N GLU A 166 -12.91 2.63 -8.67
CA GLU A 166 -13.50 2.67 -10.03
C GLU A 166 -14.69 3.63 -10.10
N GLU A 167 -15.64 3.55 -9.16
CA GLU A 167 -16.85 4.39 -9.16
C GLU A 167 -16.56 5.87 -8.89
N LEU A 168 -15.59 6.16 -8.01
CA LEU A 168 -15.24 7.55 -7.67
C LEU A 168 -14.32 8.18 -8.71
N GLU A 169 -13.51 7.39 -9.43
CA GLU A 169 -12.61 7.86 -10.48
C GLU A 169 -13.40 8.47 -11.65
N GLU A 170 -14.59 7.92 -11.96
CA GLU A 170 -15.51 8.49 -12.97
C GLU A 170 -16.04 9.89 -12.62
N LEU A 171 -16.00 10.31 -11.35
CA LEU A 171 -16.49 11.62 -10.92
C LEU A 171 -15.47 12.76 -11.12
N PHE A 172 -14.21 12.42 -11.37
CA PHE A 172 -13.11 13.37 -11.45
C PHE A 172 -12.56 13.40 -12.88
N ASP A 173 -13.35 13.96 -13.79
CA ASP A 173 -13.03 14.07 -15.21
C ASP A 173 -12.02 15.19 -15.52
N GLU A 174 -11.77 15.40 -16.82
CA GLU A 174 -10.83 16.43 -17.31
C GLU A 174 -11.24 17.85 -16.84
N GLU A 175 -12.54 18.17 -16.76
CA GLU A 175 -13.00 19.47 -16.27
C GLU A 175 -12.65 19.66 -14.79
N PHE A 176 -12.79 18.61 -13.97
CA PHE A 176 -12.34 18.65 -12.58
C PHE A 176 -10.82 18.83 -12.45
N GLU A 177 -10.03 18.18 -13.32
CA GLU A 177 -8.58 18.36 -13.34
C GLU A 177 -8.18 19.82 -13.65
N ASP A 178 -8.78 20.42 -14.67
CA ASP A 178 -8.58 21.82 -15.05
C ASP A 178 -8.99 22.79 -13.93
N TYR A 179 -10.11 22.50 -13.26
CA TYR A 179 -10.55 23.24 -12.09
C TYR A 179 -9.51 23.17 -10.97
N LEU A 180 -9.02 21.98 -10.63
CA LEU A 180 -8.01 21.80 -9.59
C LEU A 180 -6.68 22.47 -9.93
N GLU A 181 -6.25 22.39 -11.19
CA GLU A 181 -5.04 23.08 -11.66
C GLU A 181 -5.19 24.61 -11.53
N SER A 182 -6.36 25.14 -11.88
CA SER A 182 -6.71 26.56 -11.74
C SER A 182 -6.67 27.02 -10.27
N LEU A 183 -7.20 26.21 -9.35
CA LEU A 183 -7.10 26.49 -7.90
C LEU A 183 -5.63 26.58 -7.46
N GLY A 184 -4.78 25.69 -7.97
CA GLY A 184 -3.33 25.70 -7.73
C GLY A 184 -2.67 27.00 -8.22
N LYS A 185 -2.95 27.39 -9.47
CA LYS A 185 -2.45 28.62 -10.09
C LYS A 185 -2.88 29.87 -9.31
N VAL A 186 -4.15 29.96 -8.92
CA VAL A 186 -4.65 31.09 -8.13
C VAL A 186 -4.00 31.13 -6.74
N ARG A 187 -3.84 29.98 -6.08
CA ARG A 187 -3.13 29.90 -4.79
C ARG A 187 -1.70 30.42 -4.89
N ALA A 188 -0.96 30.03 -5.93
CA ALA A 188 0.40 30.51 -6.16
C ALA A 188 0.43 32.03 -6.41
N HIS A 189 -0.47 32.54 -7.26
CA HIS A 189 -0.58 33.96 -7.60
C HIS A 189 -0.92 34.82 -6.38
N VAL A 190 -1.99 34.46 -5.65
CA VAL A 190 -2.47 35.19 -4.46
C VAL A 190 -1.42 35.19 -3.35
N ARG A 191 -0.64 34.11 -3.19
CA ARG A 191 0.48 34.05 -2.23
C ARG A 191 1.56 35.10 -2.50
N VAL A 192 1.82 35.41 -3.77
CA VAL A 192 2.86 36.36 -4.19
C VAL A 192 2.34 37.81 -4.18
N HIS A 193 1.10 38.03 -4.61
CA HIS A 193 0.60 39.38 -4.92
C HIS A 193 -0.34 39.99 -3.87
N VAL A 194 -0.88 39.20 -2.94
CA VAL A 194 -1.80 39.71 -1.91
C VAL A 194 -1.12 39.61 -0.55
N GLY A 195 -0.75 40.76 0.02
CA GLY A 195 -0.02 40.84 1.30
C GLY A 195 -0.88 40.48 2.52
N ASP A 196 -2.18 40.80 2.50
CA ASP A 196 -3.08 40.54 3.62
C ASP A 196 -3.54 39.08 3.69
N PHE A 197 -3.38 38.45 4.86
CA PHE A 197 -3.74 37.04 5.05
C PHE A 197 -5.26 36.79 5.01
N GLY A 198 -6.06 37.72 5.54
CA GLY A 198 -7.52 37.59 5.57
C GLY A 198 -8.09 37.56 4.15
N GLU A 199 -7.61 38.47 3.31
CA GLU A 199 -8.00 38.61 1.92
C GLU A 199 -7.56 37.40 1.08
N ARG A 200 -6.32 36.90 1.27
CA ARG A 200 -5.89 35.64 0.65
C ARG A 200 -6.86 34.51 0.97
N ARG A 201 -7.22 34.35 2.24
CA ARG A 201 -8.12 33.29 2.69
C ARG A 201 -9.53 33.45 2.12
N ARG A 202 -10.03 34.69 2.01
CA ARG A 202 -11.34 35.01 1.45
C ARG A 202 -11.42 34.60 -0.03
N ILE A 203 -10.44 35.03 -0.84
CA ILE A 203 -10.37 34.70 -2.27
C ILE A 203 -10.29 33.18 -2.47
N LEU A 204 -9.40 32.49 -1.76
CA LEU A 204 -9.25 31.04 -1.93
C LEU A 204 -10.50 30.28 -1.49
N ARG A 205 -11.22 30.77 -0.47
CA ARG A 205 -12.47 30.17 -0.02
C ARG A 205 -13.59 30.33 -1.04
N SER A 206 -13.73 31.51 -1.67
CA SER A 206 -14.82 31.74 -2.62
C SER A 206 -14.73 30.85 -3.86
N LEU A 207 -13.52 30.38 -4.23
CA LEU A 207 -13.34 29.50 -5.38
C LEU A 207 -13.84 28.07 -5.16
N VAL A 208 -14.00 27.64 -3.91
CA VAL A 208 -14.54 26.32 -3.54
C VAL A 208 -15.93 26.43 -2.93
N GLU A 209 -16.47 27.65 -2.82
CA GLU A 209 -17.81 27.88 -2.29
C GLU A 209 -18.85 27.29 -3.25
N GLY A 210 -19.77 26.51 -2.70
CA GLY A 210 -20.77 25.80 -3.51
C GLY A 210 -20.31 24.46 -4.09
N PHE A 211 -19.04 24.09 -4.01
CA PHE A 211 -18.59 22.74 -4.41
C PHE A 211 -19.29 21.66 -3.56
N ARG A 212 -19.83 20.63 -4.21
CA ARG A 212 -20.54 19.51 -3.58
C ARG A 212 -20.20 18.21 -4.31
N LEU A 213 -20.06 17.14 -3.53
CA LEU A 213 -19.99 15.77 -4.03
C LEU A 213 -21.24 15.06 -3.51
N GLU A 214 -22.19 14.76 -4.42
CA GLU A 214 -23.46 14.11 -4.08
C GLU A 214 -23.47 12.68 -4.64
N GLY A 215 -23.93 11.71 -3.86
CA GLY A 215 -23.95 10.31 -4.27
C GLY A 215 -24.89 9.45 -3.44
N ARG A 216 -25.25 8.27 -3.96
CA ARG A 216 -26.05 7.26 -3.27
C ARG A 216 -25.34 5.91 -3.31
N LEU A 217 -25.12 5.29 -2.16
CA LEU A 217 -24.61 3.93 -2.09
C LEU A 217 -25.71 2.92 -2.40
N ARG A 218 -25.41 1.95 -3.27
CA ARG A 218 -26.24 0.78 -3.53
C ARG A 218 -25.43 -0.46 -3.16
N LEU A 219 -25.91 -1.20 -2.17
CA LEU A 219 -25.29 -2.46 -1.77
C LEU A 219 -25.76 -3.59 -2.71
N PRO A 220 -24.97 -4.66 -2.90
CA PRO A 220 -25.43 -5.83 -3.61
C PRO A 220 -26.73 -6.36 -2.98
N PRO A 221 -27.77 -6.68 -3.79
CA PRO A 221 -28.96 -7.34 -3.26
C PRO A 221 -28.53 -8.69 -2.65
N ASP A 222 -29.07 -9.02 -1.48
CA ASP A 222 -28.77 -10.25 -0.74
C ASP A 222 -27.33 -10.43 -0.23
N TRP A 223 -26.54 -9.34 -0.08
CA TRP A 223 -25.15 -9.44 0.40
C TRP A 223 -25.03 -10.17 1.76
N GLN A 224 -26.05 -10.05 2.63
CA GLN A 224 -26.10 -10.75 3.92
C GLN A 224 -26.17 -12.26 3.73
N ARG A 225 -27.07 -12.73 2.86
CA ARG A 225 -27.20 -14.16 2.54
C ARG A 225 -25.91 -14.70 1.92
N GLN A 226 -25.29 -13.96 1.00
CA GLN A 226 -24.03 -14.35 0.38
C GLN A 226 -22.89 -14.44 1.40
N ALA A 227 -22.83 -13.51 2.36
CA ALA A 227 -21.87 -13.56 3.45
C ALA A 227 -22.09 -14.78 4.35
N ASP A 228 -23.34 -15.05 4.73
CA ASP A 228 -23.71 -16.22 5.55
C ASP A 228 -23.36 -17.53 4.83
N GLU A 229 -23.69 -17.64 3.54
CA GLU A 229 -23.34 -18.78 2.68
C GLU A 229 -21.81 -18.98 2.60
N ALA A 230 -21.04 -17.92 2.37
CA ALA A 230 -19.58 -18.00 2.31
C ALA A 230 -18.96 -18.45 3.63
N MET A 231 -19.48 -17.97 4.76
CA MET A 231 -19.04 -18.38 6.09
C MET A 231 -19.39 -19.83 6.40
N ALA A 232 -20.50 -20.35 5.84
CA ALA A 232 -20.91 -21.74 5.99
C ALA A 232 -19.98 -22.72 5.23
N VAL A 233 -19.41 -22.31 4.09
CA VAL A 233 -18.48 -23.16 3.30
C VAL A 233 -17.22 -23.56 4.09
N GLY A 234 -16.76 -22.70 5.01
CA GLY A 234 -15.60 -22.99 5.87
C GLY A 234 -15.86 -24.03 6.97
N ASN A 235 -17.13 -24.33 7.29
CA ASN A 235 -17.49 -25.25 8.37
C ASN A 235 -17.69 -26.71 7.91
N THR A 236 -17.67 -26.98 6.60
CA THR A 236 -17.97 -28.31 6.04
C THR A 236 -16.73 -29.16 5.75
N GLN A 237 -15.51 -28.64 5.98
CA GLN A 237 -14.25 -29.39 5.88
C GLN A 237 -13.67 -29.70 7.27
N ALA A 238 -14.37 -30.51 8.06
CA ALA A 238 -13.79 -31.26 9.18
C ALA A 238 -13.53 -32.72 8.71
N PRO A 239 -12.47 -33.40 9.20
CA PRO A 239 -11.84 -34.50 8.48
C PRO A 239 -12.73 -35.74 8.39
N ARG A 240 -12.79 -36.34 7.20
CA ARG A 240 -13.23 -37.73 7.05
C ARG A 240 -12.19 -38.62 7.72
N THR A 241 -12.51 -39.09 8.92
CA THR A 241 -11.79 -40.15 9.62
C THR A 241 -11.74 -41.41 8.75
N LEU A 242 -10.55 -41.94 8.50
CA LEU A 242 -10.29 -43.35 8.26
C LEU A 242 -9.22 -43.80 9.25
#